data_AF-A0A669K9X0-F1
#
_entry.id   AF-A0A669K9X0-F1
#
_cell.length_a   1.000
_cell.length_b   1.000
_cell.length_c   1.000
_cell.angle_alpha   90.00
_cell.angle_beta   90.00
_cell.angle_gamma   90.00
#
_symmetry.space_group_name_H-M   'P 1'
#
loop_
_entity.id
_entity.type
_entity.pdbx_description
1 polymer ?
#
loop_
_entity_poly.entity_id
_entity_poly.type
_entity_poly.pdbx_seq_one_letter_code
_entity_poly.pdbx_strand_id
1 'polypeptide(L)'
;VCLTLTAKRMARKNCLVKNLEAVETLGSTSTICSDKTGTLTQNRMTVAHMWFDMTVYEADTTEEQTGKTFTKSSDTWFMLARIAGLCNRADFKANQEILPIAKRATTGDASESALLKFIEQSYSSVAEMREKNPKVAEIPFNSTNKYQVQNPQRRPSGHFLSITRGTPWRAPFHTSEIKRKCKTHISLSLLRVVPSGSFHECALSLPHHSHKDSHAQPH
;
A
#
# COMPACT_ATOMS: atom_id res chain seq x y z
N VAL A 1 5.33 34.91 -35.64
CA VAL A 1 4.60 35.66 -34.59
C VAL A 1 3.46 34.82 -33.96
N CYS A 2 2.58 34.21 -34.75
CA CYS A 2 1.43 33.45 -34.21
C CYS A 2 1.85 32.26 -33.31
N LEU A 3 2.75 31.38 -33.78
CA LEU A 3 3.26 30.23 -32.99
C LEU A 3 3.95 30.65 -31.69
N THR A 4 4.72 31.73 -31.72
CA THR A 4 5.42 32.28 -30.56
C THR A 4 4.44 32.74 -29.47
N LEU A 5 3.30 33.33 -29.88
CA LEU A 5 2.25 33.75 -28.96
C LEU A 5 1.59 32.54 -28.29
N THR A 6 1.33 31.47 -29.06
CA THR A 6 0.77 30.21 -28.58
C THR A 6 1.73 29.49 -27.64
N ALA A 7 3.02 29.41 -27.97
CA ALA A 7 4.06 28.87 -27.11
C ALA A 7 4.15 29.63 -25.77
N LYS A 8 4.04 30.97 -25.80
CA LYS A 8 4.00 31.80 -24.58
C LYS A 8 2.76 31.50 -23.73
N ARG A 9 1.61 31.23 -24.35
CA ARG A 9 0.39 30.80 -23.64
C ARG A 9 0.53 29.40 -23.01
N MET A 10 1.19 28.47 -23.70
CA MET A 10 1.48 27.14 -23.16
C MET A 10 2.48 27.18 -22.00
N ALA A 11 3.51 28.01 -22.09
CA ALA A 11 4.46 28.21 -21.00
C ALA A 11 3.80 28.73 -19.72
N ARG A 12 2.78 29.60 -19.83
CA ARG A 12 1.98 30.06 -18.69
C ARG A 12 1.17 28.95 -18.01
N LYS A 13 0.96 27.82 -18.69
CA LYS A 13 0.30 26.61 -18.17
C LYS A 13 1.32 25.51 -17.83
N ASN A 14 2.57 25.87 -17.56
CA ASN A 14 3.67 24.94 -17.24
C ASN A 14 4.01 23.94 -18.36
N CYS A 15 3.63 24.22 -19.61
CA CYS A 15 4.03 23.44 -20.78
C CYS A 15 5.13 24.19 -21.55
N LEU A 16 6.39 23.80 -21.30
CA LEU A 16 7.55 24.41 -21.95
C LEU A 16 7.77 23.79 -23.32
N VAL A 17 7.67 24.63 -24.36
CA VAL A 17 7.92 24.23 -25.74
C VAL A 17 9.36 24.59 -26.12
N LYS A 18 10.19 23.58 -26.45
CA LYS A 18 11.57 23.79 -26.90
C LYS A 18 11.67 24.16 -28.38
N ASN A 19 10.85 23.52 -29.23
CA ASN A 19 10.80 23.74 -30.67
C ASN A 19 9.44 24.30 -31.06
N LEU A 20 9.37 25.46 -31.73
CA LEU A 20 8.11 26.12 -32.08
C LEU A 20 7.23 25.28 -33.03
N GLU A 21 7.83 24.46 -33.88
CA GLU A 21 7.11 23.53 -34.77
C GLU A 21 6.29 22.48 -34.01
N ALA A 22 6.72 22.11 -32.80
CA ALA A 22 6.02 21.13 -31.97
C ALA A 22 4.61 21.61 -31.55
N VAL A 23 4.38 22.92 -31.53
CA VAL A 23 3.05 23.51 -31.24
C VAL A 23 2.04 23.11 -32.29
N GLU A 24 2.44 23.11 -33.56
CA GLU A 24 1.58 22.73 -34.68
C GLU A 24 1.40 21.21 -34.75
N THR A 25 2.51 20.46 -34.56
CA THR A 25 2.46 18.99 -34.52
C THR A 25 1.47 18.48 -33.46
N LEU A 26 1.45 19.06 -32.27
CA LEU A 26 0.51 18.68 -31.21
C LEU A 26 -0.95 18.91 -31.61
N GLY A 27 -1.24 19.98 -32.37
CA GLY A 27 -2.58 20.28 -32.87
C GLY A 27 -3.06 19.31 -33.97
N SER A 28 -2.13 18.77 -34.75
CA SER A 28 -2.41 17.82 -35.84
C SER A 28 -2.21 16.35 -35.44
N THR A 29 -1.97 16.07 -34.16
CA THR A 29 -1.72 14.71 -33.66
C THR A 29 -3.02 13.91 -33.60
N SER A 30 -3.06 12.76 -34.28
CA SER A 30 -4.20 11.83 -34.27
C SER A 30 -4.02 10.62 -33.36
N THR A 31 -2.81 10.37 -32.84
CA THR A 31 -2.50 9.24 -31.95
C THR A 31 -1.46 9.65 -30.92
N ILE A 32 -1.71 9.30 -29.64
CA ILE A 32 -0.80 9.60 -28.53
C ILE A 32 -0.23 8.29 -28.00
N CYS A 33 1.08 8.12 -28.13
CA CYS A 33 1.82 7.04 -27.48
C CYS A 33 2.37 7.58 -26.16
N SER A 34 1.81 7.14 -25.03
CA SER A 34 2.28 7.53 -23.69
C SER A 34 2.98 6.36 -23.03
N ASP A 35 4.11 6.65 -22.36
CA ASP A 35 4.67 5.71 -21.38
C ASP A 35 3.73 5.64 -20.15
N LYS A 36 3.77 4.53 -19.42
CA LYS A 36 2.97 4.33 -18.20
C LYS A 36 3.70 4.89 -16.97
N THR A 37 4.97 4.54 -16.80
CA THR A 37 5.71 4.83 -15.56
C THR A 37 6.24 6.26 -15.59
N GLY A 38 5.81 7.11 -14.66
CA GLY A 38 6.25 8.50 -14.59
C GLY A 38 5.51 9.46 -15.53
N THR A 39 4.64 8.97 -16.42
CA THR A 39 3.76 9.79 -17.27
C THR A 39 2.28 9.59 -16.90
N LEU A 40 1.76 8.36 -17.01
CA LEU A 40 0.37 8.07 -16.57
C LEU A 40 0.28 7.80 -15.06
N THR A 41 1.36 7.29 -14.47
CA THR A 41 1.46 6.97 -13.04
C THR A 41 2.48 7.87 -12.37
N GLN A 42 2.32 8.12 -11.07
CA GLN A 42 3.21 9.04 -10.32
C GLN A 42 4.56 8.40 -9.96
N ASN A 43 4.90 7.24 -10.56
CA ASN A 43 6.09 6.43 -10.25
C ASN A 43 6.29 6.21 -8.73
N ARG A 44 5.18 6.06 -8.01
CA ARG A 44 5.16 5.89 -6.56
C ARG A 44 4.16 4.81 -6.20
N MET A 45 4.58 3.86 -5.39
CA MET A 45 3.72 2.82 -4.85
C MET A 45 2.78 3.41 -3.77
N THR A 46 1.50 3.07 -3.85
CA THR A 46 0.44 3.49 -2.93
C THR A 46 -0.49 2.32 -2.62
N VAL A 47 -1.06 2.28 -1.43
CA VAL A 47 -2.11 1.32 -1.09
C VAL A 47 -3.35 1.66 -1.91
N ALA A 48 -3.90 0.69 -2.64
CA ALA A 48 -5.12 0.89 -3.42
C ALA A 48 -6.32 0.12 -2.87
N HIS A 49 -6.10 -1.10 -2.37
CA HIS A 49 -7.19 -1.94 -1.90
C HIS A 49 -6.81 -2.61 -0.59
N MET A 50 -7.81 -2.76 0.28
CA MET A 50 -7.74 -3.51 1.53
C MET A 50 -8.87 -4.50 1.57
N TRP A 51 -8.61 -5.68 2.12
CA TRP A 51 -9.64 -6.67 2.36
C TRP A 51 -9.70 -6.97 3.87
N PHE A 52 -10.86 -6.76 4.47
CA PHE A 52 -11.14 -7.13 5.85
C PHE A 52 -12.65 -7.31 6.03
N ASP A 53 -13.07 -8.06 7.06
CA ASP A 53 -14.49 -8.36 7.31
C ASP A 53 -15.23 -8.89 6.06
N MET A 54 -14.54 -9.70 5.25
CA MET A 54 -15.03 -10.25 3.97
C MET A 54 -15.44 -9.20 2.93
N THR A 55 -15.01 -7.95 3.08
CA THR A 55 -15.35 -6.83 2.19
C THR A 55 -14.08 -6.17 1.65
N VAL A 56 -14.13 -5.72 0.40
CA VAL A 56 -13.02 -5.00 -0.25
C VAL A 56 -13.27 -3.50 -0.10
N TYR A 57 -12.30 -2.80 0.45
CA TYR A 57 -12.28 -1.35 0.60
C TYR A 57 -11.26 -0.74 -0.34
N GLU A 58 -11.68 0.31 -1.04
CA GLU A 58 -10.80 1.12 -1.89
C GLU A 58 -10.16 2.22 -1.03
N ALA A 59 -8.84 2.34 -1.16
CA ALA A 59 -8.06 3.40 -0.55
C ALA A 59 -7.88 4.55 -1.55
N ASP A 60 -7.82 5.77 -1.04
CA ASP A 60 -7.53 6.92 -1.87
C ASP A 60 -6.08 6.89 -2.37
N THR A 61 -5.92 6.84 -3.70
CA THR A 61 -4.62 6.83 -4.37
C THR A 61 -4.26 8.19 -4.98
N THR A 62 -5.13 9.19 -4.85
CA THR A 62 -4.91 10.54 -5.38
C THR A 62 -3.84 11.29 -4.60
N GLU A 63 -3.19 12.25 -5.25
CA GLU A 63 -2.16 13.07 -4.62
C GLU A 63 -2.70 14.06 -3.59
N GLU A 64 -3.92 14.55 -3.83
CA GLU A 64 -4.58 15.58 -3.04
C GLU A 64 -5.50 15.01 -1.94
N GLN A 65 -5.61 13.68 -1.88
CA GLN A 65 -6.45 12.97 -0.93
C GLN A 65 -7.94 13.37 -1.00
N THR A 66 -8.44 13.60 -2.21
CA THR A 66 -9.82 14.03 -2.49
C THR A 66 -10.79 12.88 -2.73
N GLY A 67 -10.29 11.64 -2.69
CA GLY A 67 -11.04 10.43 -2.96
C GLY A 67 -11.95 10.00 -1.81
N LYS A 68 -12.72 8.94 -2.07
CA LYS A 68 -13.64 8.37 -1.08
C LYS A 68 -12.85 7.80 0.10
N THR A 69 -13.25 8.20 1.30
CA THR A 69 -12.77 7.58 2.55
C THR A 69 -13.66 6.40 2.90
N PHE A 70 -13.07 5.34 3.46
CA PHE A 70 -13.80 4.19 4.00
C PHE A 70 -14.04 4.36 5.50
N THR A 71 -15.06 3.67 6.02
CA THR A 71 -15.40 3.67 7.45
C THR A 71 -14.31 3.01 8.29
N LYS A 72 -13.66 3.79 9.15
CA LYS A 72 -12.55 3.38 10.03
C LYS A 72 -13.02 2.92 11.42
N SER A 73 -14.19 2.29 11.50
CA SER A 73 -14.84 1.94 12.78
C SER A 73 -14.68 0.47 13.19
N SER A 74 -14.26 -0.40 12.28
CA SER A 74 -14.12 -1.84 12.58
C SER A 74 -12.89 -2.13 13.44
N ASP A 75 -13.03 -2.99 14.45
CA ASP A 75 -11.91 -3.56 15.20
C ASP A 75 -10.87 -4.24 14.30
N THR A 76 -11.34 -4.89 13.22
CA THR A 76 -10.46 -5.57 12.27
C THR A 76 -9.58 -4.57 11.52
N TRP A 77 -10.11 -3.39 11.19
CA TRP A 77 -9.32 -2.30 10.60
C TRP A 77 -8.21 -1.85 11.55
N PHE A 78 -8.51 -1.64 12.84
CA PHE A 78 -7.50 -1.24 13.81
C PHE A 78 -6.38 -2.28 13.95
N MET A 79 -6.71 -3.57 13.91
CA MET A 79 -5.71 -4.62 13.92
C MET A 79 -4.86 -4.59 12.64
N LEU A 80 -5.49 -4.44 11.46
CA LEU A 80 -4.80 -4.35 10.18
C LEU A 80 -3.84 -3.14 10.13
N ALA A 81 -4.31 -1.97 10.57
CA ALA A 81 -3.52 -0.73 10.62
C ALA A 81 -2.31 -0.87 11.55
N ARG A 82 -2.50 -1.48 12.73
CA ARG A 82 -1.40 -1.76 13.67
C ARG A 82 -0.35 -2.69 13.07
N ILE A 83 -0.77 -3.73 12.36
CA ILE A 83 0.15 -4.67 11.70
C ILE A 83 0.95 -3.94 10.62
N ALA A 84 0.28 -3.15 9.79
CA ALA A 84 0.89 -2.44 8.66
C ALA A 84 1.91 -1.38 9.11
N GLY A 85 1.70 -0.71 10.25
CA GLY A 85 2.68 0.25 10.77
C GLY A 85 3.75 -0.38 11.68
N LEU A 86 3.43 -1.43 12.44
CA LEU A 86 4.40 -2.10 13.32
C LEU A 86 5.36 -2.98 12.52
N CYS A 87 4.86 -3.86 11.64
CA CYS A 87 5.67 -4.78 10.83
C CYS A 87 6.17 -4.09 9.55
N ASN A 88 6.93 -3.03 9.75
CA ASN A 88 7.41 -2.15 8.70
C ASN A 88 8.74 -1.52 9.14
N ARG A 89 9.73 -1.46 8.25
CA ARG A 89 11.05 -0.86 8.50
C ARG A 89 11.23 0.53 7.90
N ALA A 90 10.30 0.96 7.05
CA ALA A 90 10.34 2.29 6.48
C ALA A 90 10.13 3.35 7.57
N ASP A 91 10.87 4.45 7.44
CA ASP A 91 10.76 5.65 8.26
C ASP A 91 10.74 6.90 7.38
N PHE A 92 10.22 8.01 7.89
CA PHE A 92 10.29 9.30 7.21
C PHE A 92 11.67 9.92 7.39
N LYS A 93 12.18 10.60 6.35
CA LYS A 93 13.41 11.39 6.48
C LYS A 93 13.15 12.64 7.33
N ALA A 94 14.16 13.09 8.07
CA ALA A 94 14.09 14.27 8.93
C ALA A 94 13.80 15.56 8.13
N ASN A 95 13.24 16.56 8.81
CA ASN A 95 12.97 17.92 8.30
C ASN A 95 11.93 18.02 7.17
N GLN A 96 10.87 17.20 7.21
CA GLN A 96 9.84 17.15 6.16
C GLN A 96 8.42 17.37 6.66
N GLU A 97 8.26 17.98 7.83
CA GLU A 97 6.95 18.18 8.48
C GLU A 97 6.03 19.09 7.67
N ILE A 98 6.59 20.07 6.97
CA ILE A 98 5.88 21.04 6.12
C ILE A 98 5.28 20.35 4.87
N LEU A 99 5.88 19.25 4.40
CA LEU A 99 5.43 18.56 3.20
C LEU A 99 4.22 17.67 3.50
N PRO A 100 3.23 17.58 2.57
CA PRO A 100 2.17 16.59 2.66
C PRO A 100 2.73 15.18 2.80
N ILE A 101 2.10 14.34 3.63
CA ILE A 101 2.59 12.99 3.97
C ILE A 101 2.89 12.16 2.70
N ALA A 102 2.05 12.30 1.67
CA ALA A 102 2.21 11.63 0.39
C ALA A 102 3.59 11.93 -0.26
N LYS A 103 4.05 13.18 -0.17
CA LYS A 103 5.28 13.70 -0.80
C LYS A 103 6.52 13.61 0.08
N ARG A 104 6.38 13.26 1.36
CA ARG A 104 7.52 13.02 2.25
C ARG A 104 8.38 11.87 1.71
N ALA A 105 9.69 12.06 1.72
CA ALA A 105 10.66 11.03 1.41
C ALA A 105 10.77 10.05 2.58
N THR A 106 10.89 8.78 2.23
CA THR A 106 11.00 7.67 3.18
C THR A 106 12.30 6.90 2.96
N THR A 107 12.78 6.26 4.00
CA THR A 107 13.77 5.18 3.93
C THR A 107 13.01 3.85 3.83
N GLY A 108 13.60 2.82 3.21
CA GLY A 108 12.96 1.51 3.03
C GLY A 108 12.51 1.26 1.57
N ASP A 109 11.93 0.09 1.33
CA ASP A 109 11.47 -0.30 0.00
C ASP A 109 10.18 0.45 -0.39
N ALA A 110 9.83 0.38 -1.67
CA ALA A 110 8.65 1.10 -2.18
C ALA A 110 7.34 0.60 -1.54
N SER A 111 7.26 -0.69 -1.18
CA SER A 111 6.06 -1.29 -0.61
C SER A 111 5.86 -0.94 0.87
N GLU A 112 6.92 -0.95 1.67
CA GLU A 112 6.89 -0.49 3.07
C GLU A 112 6.66 1.01 3.15
N SER A 113 7.29 1.78 2.26
CA SER A 113 7.07 3.23 2.16
C SER A 113 5.60 3.57 1.88
N ALA A 114 4.95 2.81 1.01
CA ALA A 114 3.54 2.98 0.69
C ALA A 114 2.64 2.71 1.91
N LEU A 115 2.92 1.62 2.66
CA LEU A 115 2.18 1.32 3.88
C LEU A 115 2.41 2.35 4.97
N LEU A 116 3.65 2.82 5.15
CA LEU A 116 3.99 3.83 6.14
C LEU A 116 3.16 5.10 5.90
N LYS A 117 3.21 5.61 4.66
CA LYS A 117 2.43 6.80 4.25
C LYS A 117 0.93 6.59 4.44
N PHE A 118 0.43 5.42 4.07
CA PHE A 118 -0.99 5.11 4.18
C PHE A 118 -1.47 5.07 5.64
N ILE A 119 -0.71 4.46 6.56
CA ILE A 119 -1.08 4.41 7.98
C ILE A 119 -0.95 5.79 8.65
N GLU A 120 0.11 6.53 8.32
CA GLU A 120 0.30 7.91 8.82
C GLU A 120 -0.85 8.83 8.39
N GLN A 121 -1.40 8.64 7.19
CA GLN A 121 -2.56 9.40 6.68
C GLN A 121 -3.90 8.92 7.24
N SER A 122 -4.07 7.62 7.45
CA SER A 122 -5.38 7.02 7.70
C SER A 122 -5.67 6.74 9.18
N TYR A 123 -4.65 6.55 10.02
CA TYR A 123 -4.84 6.05 11.37
C TYR A 123 -4.17 6.94 12.44
N SER A 124 -2.85 6.89 12.55
CA SER A 124 -2.10 7.63 13.56
C SER A 124 -0.63 7.71 13.19
N SER A 125 0.14 8.51 13.93
CA SER A 125 1.59 8.53 13.75
C SER A 125 2.19 7.15 14.00
N VAL A 126 2.92 6.64 13.01
CA VAL A 126 3.59 5.34 13.08
C VAL A 126 4.76 5.38 14.05
N ALA A 127 5.42 6.54 14.18
CA ALA A 127 6.52 6.74 15.13
C ALA A 127 6.05 6.52 16.58
N GLU A 128 4.97 7.19 17.01
CA GLU A 128 4.38 7.01 18.33
C GLU A 128 3.90 5.56 18.56
N MET A 129 3.34 4.93 17.52
CA MET A 129 2.87 3.55 17.61
C MET A 129 4.03 2.58 17.86
N ARG A 130 5.19 2.79 17.22
CA ARG A 130 6.40 1.99 17.41
C ARG A 130 7.04 2.25 18.77
N GLU A 131 7.00 3.48 19.27
CA GLU A 131 7.49 3.82 20.61
C GLU A 131 6.68 3.13 21.71
N LYS A 132 5.34 3.13 21.59
CA LYS A 132 4.44 2.42 22.52
C LYS A 132 4.53 0.89 22.44
N ASN A 133 5.12 0.35 21.37
CA ASN A 133 5.23 -1.09 21.12
C ASN A 133 6.67 -1.43 20.70
N PRO A 134 7.65 -1.29 21.63
CA PRO A 134 9.06 -1.50 21.33
C PRO A 134 9.31 -2.92 20.80
N LYS A 135 10.22 -3.06 19.85
CA LYS A 135 10.47 -4.33 19.16
C LYS A 135 11.38 -5.21 20.02
N VAL A 136 11.01 -6.47 20.26
CA VAL A 136 11.84 -7.44 21.00
C VAL A 136 12.59 -8.37 20.06
N ALA A 137 11.94 -8.79 18.98
CA ALA A 137 12.57 -9.63 17.96
C ALA A 137 11.97 -9.34 16.58
N GLU A 138 12.79 -9.48 15.55
CA GLU A 138 12.37 -9.31 14.16
C GLU A 138 13.03 -10.37 13.28
N ILE A 139 12.25 -10.92 12.34
CA ILE A 139 12.74 -11.74 11.23
C ILE A 139 12.54 -10.92 9.95
N PRO A 140 13.64 -10.47 9.29
CA PRO A 140 13.55 -9.70 8.06
C PRO A 140 12.86 -10.48 6.95
N PHE A 141 12.30 -9.76 5.98
CA PHE A 141 11.82 -10.38 4.75
C PHE A 141 12.98 -11.10 4.02
N ASN A 142 12.76 -12.36 3.67
CA ASN A 142 13.69 -13.15 2.85
C ASN A 142 12.95 -13.66 1.60
N SER A 143 13.57 -13.59 0.43
CA SER A 143 13.00 -14.04 -0.86
C SER A 143 12.64 -15.53 -0.88
N THR A 144 13.33 -16.35 -0.09
CA THR A 144 13.03 -17.78 0.07
C THR A 144 11.74 -17.98 0.88
N ASN A 145 11.63 -17.30 2.01
CA ASN A 145 10.52 -17.46 2.96
C ASN A 145 9.28 -16.63 2.59
N LYS A 146 9.46 -15.50 1.91
CA LYS A 146 8.43 -14.55 1.45
C LYS A 146 7.51 -14.00 2.56
N TYR A 147 8.00 -13.98 3.80
CA TYR A 147 7.33 -13.36 4.94
C TYR A 147 8.33 -12.59 5.82
N GLN A 148 7.81 -11.65 6.60
CA GLN A 148 8.48 -10.87 7.63
C GLN A 148 7.68 -11.03 8.92
N VAL A 149 8.38 -11.20 10.05
CA VAL A 149 7.76 -11.32 11.38
C VAL A 149 8.35 -10.27 12.29
N GLN A 150 7.50 -9.63 13.09
CA GLN A 150 7.93 -8.74 14.15
C GLN A 150 7.17 -9.05 15.43
N ASN A 151 7.91 -9.16 16.53
CA ASN A 151 7.38 -9.38 17.86
C ASN A 151 7.55 -8.09 18.67
N PRO A 152 6.47 -7.33 18.91
CA PRO A 152 6.48 -6.23 19.84
C PRO A 152 6.61 -6.75 21.28
N GLN A 153 7.01 -5.85 22.18
CA GLN A 153 7.20 -6.14 23.58
C GLN A 153 5.92 -6.65 24.23
N ARG A 154 6.13 -7.62 25.14
CA ARG A 154 5.08 -8.33 25.85
C ARG A 154 4.16 -7.32 26.53
N ARG A 155 2.84 -7.44 26.28
CA ARG A 155 1.87 -6.64 27.02
C ARG A 155 1.87 -7.05 28.50
N PRO A 156 1.51 -6.14 29.42
CA PRO A 156 1.41 -6.44 30.85
C PRO A 156 0.52 -7.66 31.16
N SER A 157 -0.43 -7.98 30.27
CA SER A 157 -1.32 -9.14 30.34
C SER A 157 -0.64 -10.50 30.09
N GLY A 158 0.68 -10.56 29.94
CA GLY A 158 1.42 -11.81 29.81
C GLY A 158 1.39 -12.46 28.41
N HIS A 159 0.71 -11.88 27.42
CA HIS A 159 0.63 -12.43 26.06
C HIS A 159 1.70 -11.82 25.13
N PHE A 160 2.28 -12.67 24.26
CA PHE A 160 3.09 -12.23 23.13
C PHE A 160 2.18 -12.00 21.92
N LEU A 161 2.28 -10.81 21.32
CA LEU A 161 1.69 -10.53 20.02
C LEU A 161 2.75 -10.83 18.96
N SER A 162 2.48 -11.74 18.04
CA SER A 162 3.36 -11.97 16.89
C SER A 162 2.68 -11.42 15.65
N ILE A 163 3.35 -10.52 14.96
CA ILE A 163 2.83 -9.82 13.80
C ILE A 163 3.56 -10.34 12.56
N THR A 164 2.83 -10.70 11.50
CA THR A 164 3.42 -11.25 10.28
C THR A 164 2.87 -10.57 9.04
N ARG A 165 3.74 -10.29 8.08
CA ARG A 165 3.40 -9.86 6.73
C ARG A 165 4.04 -10.80 5.73
N GLY A 166 3.32 -11.22 4.71
CA GLY A 166 3.87 -12.08 3.67
C GLY A 166 2.90 -12.35 2.54
N THR A 167 3.34 -13.11 1.55
CA THR A 167 2.45 -13.52 0.46
C THR A 167 1.32 -14.41 1.00
N PRO A 168 0.08 -14.27 0.49
CA PRO A 168 -1.10 -14.98 1.01
C PRO A 168 -0.92 -16.50 1.16
N TRP A 169 -0.16 -17.11 0.24
CA TRP A 169 0.04 -18.56 0.16
C TRP A 169 1.21 -19.10 0.99
N ARG A 170 2.11 -18.24 1.51
CA ARG A 170 3.33 -18.67 2.23
C ARG A 170 3.45 -18.10 3.64
N ALA A 171 2.51 -17.29 4.10
CA ALA A 171 2.46 -16.96 5.51
C ALA A 171 2.38 -18.29 6.30
N PRO A 172 3.34 -18.59 7.19
CA PRO A 172 3.53 -19.93 7.77
C PRO A 172 2.38 -20.42 8.67
N PHE A 173 1.35 -19.60 8.82
CA PHE A 173 0.17 -19.90 9.60
C PHE A 173 -1.03 -19.80 8.66
N HIS A 174 -1.59 -20.95 8.27
CA HIS A 174 -2.93 -20.99 7.71
C HIS A 174 -3.86 -20.15 8.59
N THR A 175 -4.60 -19.24 7.95
CA THR A 175 -5.58 -18.31 8.50
C THR A 175 -6.83 -19.04 9.04
N SER A 176 -6.65 -20.06 9.89
CA SER A 176 -7.75 -20.87 10.44
C SER A 176 -8.26 -20.38 11.80
N GLU A 177 -7.57 -19.46 12.48
CA GLU A 177 -8.02 -18.91 13.76
C GLU A 177 -8.07 -17.37 13.75
N ILE A 178 -9.02 -16.82 12.99
CA ILE A 178 -9.55 -15.49 13.30
C ILE A 178 -10.46 -15.66 14.52
N LYS A 179 -9.88 -15.43 15.71
CA LYS A 179 -10.49 -15.54 17.06
C LYS A 179 -10.92 -16.95 17.48
N ARG A 180 -10.00 -17.74 18.06
CA ARG A 180 -10.25 -18.57 19.24
C ARG A 180 -8.92 -19.16 19.73
N LYS A 181 -8.55 -18.90 20.99
CA LYS A 181 -7.38 -19.45 21.76
C LYS A 181 -6.00 -18.78 21.57
N CYS A 182 -5.69 -17.89 22.51
CA CYS A 182 -4.39 -17.62 23.15
C CYS A 182 -3.10 -17.33 22.35
N LYS A 183 -3.10 -17.28 21.02
CA LYS A 183 -2.04 -16.66 20.20
C LYS A 183 -2.67 -15.90 19.04
N THR A 184 -2.77 -14.58 19.15
CA THR A 184 -3.35 -13.73 18.10
C THR A 184 -2.34 -13.58 16.95
N HIS A 185 -2.34 -14.53 16.02
CA HIS A 185 -1.61 -14.40 14.75
C HIS A 185 -2.49 -13.67 13.73
N ILE A 186 -1.98 -12.59 13.13
CA ILE A 186 -2.73 -11.82 12.15
C ILE A 186 -1.79 -11.49 10.98
N SER A 187 -2.21 -11.85 9.77
CA SER A 187 -1.39 -11.77 8.55
C SER A 187 -1.82 -10.59 7.67
N LEU A 188 -0.86 -9.81 7.18
CA LEU A 188 -1.07 -8.66 6.30
C LEU A 188 -1.16 -9.02 4.80
N SER A 189 -1.68 -10.20 4.45
CA SER A 189 -1.84 -10.64 3.05
C SER A 189 -2.95 -9.90 2.29
N LEU A 190 -3.58 -8.90 2.91
CA LEU A 190 -4.86 -8.32 2.49
C LEU A 190 -4.76 -6.88 1.98
N LEU A 191 -3.56 -6.30 1.92
CA LEU A 191 -3.32 -4.98 1.34
C LEU A 191 -2.64 -5.12 -0.02
N ARG A 192 -3.25 -4.51 -1.04
CA ARG A 192 -2.68 -4.40 -2.37
C ARG A 192 -2.02 -3.03 -2.55
N VAL A 193 -0.72 -3.04 -2.77
CA VAL A 193 0.06 -1.85 -3.11
C VAL A 193 0.29 -1.83 -4.62
N VAL A 194 -0.02 -0.71 -5.28
CA VAL A 194 0.12 -0.53 -6.73
C VAL A 194 0.79 0.81 -7.02
N PRO A 195 1.36 1.02 -8.21
CA PRO A 195 1.75 2.35 -8.63
C PRO A 195 0.52 3.27 -8.68
N SER A 196 0.59 4.40 -8.00
CA SER A 196 -0.44 5.45 -7.99
C SER A 196 -0.84 5.86 -9.41
N GLY A 197 -2.15 5.93 -9.68
CA GLY A 197 -2.72 6.20 -11.01
C GLY A 197 -2.87 4.97 -11.91
N SER A 198 -2.57 3.76 -11.43
CA SER A 198 -2.83 2.52 -12.20
C SER A 198 -4.32 2.16 -12.16
N PHE A 199 -4.99 2.18 -13.31
CA PHE A 199 -6.27 1.49 -13.49
C PHE A 199 -6.01 -0.02 -13.50
N HIS A 200 -6.52 -0.74 -12.50
CA HIS A 200 -6.51 -2.21 -12.50
C HIS A 200 -7.89 -2.73 -12.15
N GLU A 201 -8.49 -3.47 -13.06
CA GLU A 201 -9.57 -4.40 -12.75
C GLU A 201 -9.08 -5.42 -11.73
N CYS A 202 -9.87 -5.63 -10.69
CA CYS A 202 -9.51 -6.44 -9.55
C CYS A 202 -9.66 -7.93 -9.89
N ALA A 203 -8.68 -8.52 -10.57
CA ALA A 203 -8.52 -9.97 -10.59
C ALA A 203 -7.93 -10.43 -9.25
N LEU A 204 -8.71 -10.35 -8.17
CA LEU A 204 -8.42 -11.11 -6.96
C LEU A 204 -8.75 -12.56 -7.28
N SER A 205 -7.71 -13.38 -7.44
CA SER A 205 -7.84 -14.83 -7.42
C SER A 205 -8.33 -15.21 -6.02
N LEU A 206 -9.65 -15.22 -5.83
CA LEU A 206 -10.28 -15.77 -4.66
C LEU A 206 -9.77 -17.22 -4.50
N PRO A 207 -9.42 -17.68 -3.30
CA PRO A 207 -9.35 -19.10 -3.07
C PRO A 207 -10.75 -19.64 -3.35
N HIS A 208 -10.93 -20.32 -4.49
CA HIS A 208 -12.11 -21.14 -4.72
C HIS A 208 -12.20 -22.11 -3.54
N HIS A 209 -13.22 -21.95 -2.71
CA HIS A 209 -13.63 -22.96 -1.77
C HIS A 209 -14.16 -24.13 -2.60
N SER A 210 -13.28 -25.06 -2.99
CA SER A 210 -13.69 -26.37 -3.47
C SER A 210 -14.23 -27.15 -2.27
N HIS A 211 -15.54 -27.07 -2.10
CA HIS A 211 -16.33 -27.91 -1.22
C HIS A 211 -16.35 -29.33 -1.78
N LYS A 212 -15.71 -30.28 -1.06
CA LYS A 212 -15.94 -31.75 -0.97
C LYS A 212 -15.93 -32.53 -2.32
N ASP A 213 -15.30 -33.70 -2.41
CA ASP A 213 -15.81 -34.92 -1.81
C ASP A 213 -14.71 -35.91 -1.44
N SER A 214 -14.75 -36.31 -0.18
CA SER A 214 -14.22 -37.56 0.33
C SER A 214 -14.99 -38.73 -0.27
N HIS A 215 -14.45 -39.35 -1.31
CA HIS A 215 -14.79 -40.74 -1.64
C HIS A 215 -13.60 -41.62 -1.27
N ALA A 216 -13.71 -42.22 -0.08
CA ALA A 216 -13.05 -43.47 0.21
C ALA A 216 -13.63 -44.53 -0.73
N GLN A 217 -12.77 -45.27 -1.44
CA GLN A 217 -13.03 -46.68 -1.72
C GLN A 217 -11.73 -47.49 -1.77
N PRO A 218 -11.81 -48.76 -1.33
CA PRO A 218 -10.66 -49.62 -1.07
C PRO A 218 -10.27 -50.43 -2.31
N HIS A 219 -9.02 -50.87 -2.40
CA HIS A 219 -8.59 -52.19 -2.88
C HIS A 219 -7.14 -52.43 -2.49
#